data_AF-F0TC14-F1
#
_entry.id   AF-F0TC14-F1
#
_cell.length_a   1.000
_cell.length_b   1.000
_cell.length_c   1.000
_cell.angle_alpha   90.00
_cell.angle_beta   90.00
_cell.angle_gamma   90.00
#
_symmetry.space_group_name_H-M   'P 1'
#
loop_
_entity.id
_entity.type
_entity.pdbx_description
1 polymer ?
#
loop_
_entity_poly.entity_id
_entity_poly.type
_entity_poly.pdbx_seq_one_letter_code
_entity_poly.pdbx_strand_id
1 'polypeptide(L)'
;MKKGTQTIGNYVEKTSLKEYPRKIGRKLKYKIKGVGKSKVQHRSFRDFTGFLSNSVISPMIMAPFREQDKRCFATMENITKYLTLNSLTNQDEMVTVILPVYNRIDTVKSSIESVLNQSYRNFELIVVDDGSDDGSKELLESLKDEKITLLHNTTRKGVSKARNRGLEVAKGKYVAYLDSDNLWDPRYLAAMVGAFKRLADAEVVYSGQYLFKGNAQNPYAVRFGSFNRSLLNNRNYIDINSLCHKKELTDRIGGFDESLVRLVDYDLILRMSENAQIYSVPVILSHYYYDNADNTITNIPGYVHYLDIVREKNLKRRDERMESPLLEILDRGVSIIIPSYEALEDIKECIEAIEEQYPEAVEIVVVDNNSEGAVVEFLKKLEDESRIKLILNPVNYGFTYAVNQGIEISKPENDILSMNNDAILTPGSIEALQKTAYNLSDAGVVVPQQVLPPETKTINEHVPFAYPQYECDVNLSKAHDNIINVPVFHSGSVVELSFAPFFCAYIKRSVFDDSVGLDPENGRHYRSDRIFCNYVRHIMKLKVYYVEKAVVYHKLQKSTDDLKNQPKKGADYDVMFQKNRWEPENAEKLGYKTPVWDF
;
A
#
# COMPACT_ATOMS: atom_id res chain seq x y z
N MET A 1 32.66 55.54 -26.56
CA MET A 1 32.45 55.40 -25.10
C MET A 1 31.03 54.89 -24.86
N LYS A 2 30.89 53.90 -23.97
CA LYS A 2 29.65 53.18 -23.55
C LYS A 2 28.97 52.31 -24.62
N LYS A 3 29.25 51.00 -24.59
CA LYS A 3 28.33 49.93 -25.00
C LYS A 3 27.83 49.26 -23.72
N GLY A 4 26.51 49.23 -23.54
CA GLY A 4 25.83 48.59 -22.42
C GLY A 4 25.57 47.12 -22.70
N THR A 5 25.96 46.28 -21.75
CA THR A 5 25.56 44.88 -21.60
C THR A 5 24.19 44.82 -20.93
N GLN A 6 23.22 44.19 -21.59
CA GLN A 6 21.93 43.82 -21.00
C GLN A 6 21.86 42.29 -20.97
N THR A 7 21.93 41.75 -19.75
CA THR A 7 21.79 40.34 -19.43
C THR A 7 20.29 40.02 -19.36
N ILE A 8 19.84 39.12 -20.22
CA ILE A 8 18.54 38.42 -20.13
C ILE A 8 18.88 37.12 -19.37
N GLY A 9 18.26 36.70 -18.27
CA GLY A 9 16.95 36.98 -17.71
C GLY A 9 16.41 35.63 -17.25
N ASN A 10 16.56 35.33 -15.95
CA ASN A 10 16.12 34.12 -15.26
C ASN A 10 14.66 33.78 -15.56
N TYR A 11 14.36 32.55 -16.03
CA TYR A 11 13.05 31.88 -15.87
C TYR A 11 13.18 30.38 -16.19
N VAL A 12 13.55 29.57 -15.18
CA VAL A 12 13.05 28.20 -14.98
C VAL A 12 13.14 27.96 -13.47
N GLU A 13 12.01 28.05 -12.77
CA GLU A 13 11.90 27.45 -11.43
C GLU A 13 12.08 25.94 -11.60
N LYS A 14 13.19 25.40 -11.09
CA LYS A 14 13.42 23.96 -10.96
C LYS A 14 12.31 23.37 -10.09
N THR A 15 11.33 22.71 -10.71
CA THR A 15 10.35 21.89 -10.00
C THR A 15 11.09 20.63 -9.54
N SER A 16 11.72 20.68 -8.37
CA SER A 16 12.38 19.49 -7.80
C SER A 16 11.34 18.40 -7.51
N LEU A 17 11.72 17.12 -7.59
CA LEU A 17 10.94 15.95 -7.15
C LEU A 17 10.23 16.13 -5.79
N LYS A 18 10.70 17.06 -4.94
CA LYS A 18 10.08 17.48 -3.67
C LYS A 18 8.70 18.14 -3.81
N GLU A 19 8.33 18.63 -4.99
CA GLU A 19 7.06 19.36 -5.19
C GLU A 19 5.90 18.48 -5.66
N TYR A 20 6.17 17.30 -6.24
CA TYR A 20 5.11 16.41 -6.72
C TYR A 20 4.17 15.92 -5.60
N PRO A 21 4.68 15.57 -4.40
CA PRO A 21 3.82 15.30 -3.24
C PRO A 21 3.17 16.58 -2.66
N ARG A 22 3.78 17.76 -2.84
CA ARG A 22 3.40 19.01 -2.13
C ARG A 22 2.39 19.89 -2.88
N LYS A 23 2.40 19.91 -4.22
CA LYS A 23 1.51 20.76 -5.03
C LYS A 23 0.04 20.31 -5.00
N ILE A 24 -0.24 19.06 -4.63
CA ILE A 24 -1.60 18.49 -4.61
C ILE A 24 -2.30 18.66 -3.24
N GLY A 25 -1.61 19.20 -2.23
CA GLY A 25 -2.06 19.20 -0.84
C GLY A 25 -2.72 20.48 -0.29
N ARG A 26 -3.16 21.46 -1.09
CA ARG A 26 -3.71 22.72 -0.53
C ARG A 26 -4.99 23.22 -1.19
N LYS A 27 -6.12 22.74 -0.66
CA LYS A 27 -7.30 23.53 -0.22
C LYS A 27 -8.49 22.59 0.01
N LEU A 28 -8.77 22.19 1.26
CA LEU A 28 -9.98 21.43 1.56
C LEU A 28 -10.71 21.97 2.79
N LYS A 29 -11.97 22.35 2.58
CA LYS A 29 -12.98 22.53 3.63
C LYS A 29 -13.64 21.17 3.86
N TYR A 30 -13.45 20.61 5.05
CA TYR A 30 -13.90 19.26 5.37
C TYR A 30 -15.40 19.19 5.72
N LYS A 31 -16.09 18.21 5.13
CA LYS A 31 -17.28 17.56 5.72
C LYS A 31 -17.00 16.06 5.76
N ILE A 32 -16.59 15.55 6.93
CA ILE A 32 -16.70 14.11 7.19
C ILE A 32 -18.20 13.81 7.26
N LYS A 33 -18.76 13.22 6.20
CA LYS A 33 -20.06 12.58 6.32
C LYS A 33 -19.86 11.33 7.17
N GLY A 34 -20.52 11.29 8.32
CA GLY A 34 -20.58 10.10 9.17
C GLY A 34 -20.97 8.87 8.36
N VAL A 35 -20.49 7.71 8.80
CA VAL A 35 -20.75 6.39 8.23
C VAL A 35 -22.22 6.28 7.84
N GLY A 36 -22.50 6.40 6.54
CA GLY A 36 -23.84 6.30 6.00
C GLY A 36 -24.42 4.93 6.31
N LYS A 37 -25.75 4.87 6.47
CA LYS A 37 -26.54 3.64 6.64
C LYS A 37 -25.97 2.51 5.75
N SER A 38 -25.70 1.35 6.36
CA SER A 38 -25.05 0.21 5.72
C SER A 38 -25.78 -0.21 4.45
N LYS A 39 -25.26 0.19 3.28
CA LYS A 39 -25.49 -0.58 2.06
C LYS A 39 -24.84 -1.94 2.28
N VAL A 40 -25.54 -3.02 1.96
CA VAL A 40 -25.00 -4.38 1.97
C VAL A 40 -23.67 -4.35 1.22
N GLN A 41 -22.57 -4.58 1.94
CA GLN A 41 -21.24 -4.58 1.33
C GLN A 41 -21.18 -5.79 0.39
N HIS A 42 -21.01 -5.55 -0.91
CA HIS A 42 -20.86 -6.64 -1.88
C HIS A 42 -19.48 -7.30 -1.68
N ARG A 43 -19.47 -8.44 -0.98
CA ARG A 43 -18.30 -9.29 -0.71
C ARG A 43 -18.10 -10.24 -1.90
N SER A 44 -16.99 -10.11 -2.62
CA SER A 44 -16.70 -10.90 -3.83
C SER A 44 -16.18 -12.31 -3.55
N PHE A 45 -15.65 -12.58 -2.35
CA PHE A 45 -15.04 -13.87 -2.04
C PHE A 45 -16.04 -14.98 -1.67
N ARG A 46 -15.61 -16.23 -1.91
CA ARG A 46 -16.38 -17.46 -1.65
C ARG A 46 -15.70 -18.44 -0.71
N ASP A 47 -14.39 -18.34 -0.53
CA ASP A 47 -13.54 -19.22 0.26
C ASP A 47 -12.47 -18.42 1.03
N PHE A 48 -11.60 -19.13 1.77
CA PHE A 48 -10.58 -18.52 2.61
C PHE A 48 -9.48 -17.80 1.81
N THR A 49 -9.08 -18.34 0.65
CA THR A 49 -8.10 -17.69 -0.23
C THR A 49 -8.66 -16.37 -0.75
N GLY A 50 -9.88 -16.37 -1.27
CA GLY A 50 -10.55 -15.14 -1.70
C GLY A 50 -10.78 -14.16 -0.56
N PHE A 51 -11.02 -14.63 0.67
CA PHE A 51 -11.10 -13.77 1.86
C PHE A 51 -9.78 -13.05 2.11
N LEU A 52 -8.65 -13.75 2.10
CA LEU A 52 -7.32 -13.14 2.26
C LEU A 52 -7.06 -12.11 1.15
N SER A 53 -7.29 -12.47 -0.12
CA SER A 53 -7.14 -11.57 -1.27
C SER A 53 -8.00 -10.31 -1.16
N ASN A 54 -9.29 -10.45 -0.79
CA ASN A 54 -10.17 -9.31 -0.57
C ASN A 54 -9.74 -8.45 0.63
N SER A 55 -9.20 -9.07 1.69
CA SER A 55 -8.82 -8.37 2.92
C SER A 55 -7.67 -7.37 2.74
N VAL A 56 -6.83 -7.54 1.70
CA VAL A 56 -5.73 -6.63 1.33
C VAL A 56 -6.21 -5.21 1.03
N ILE A 57 -7.42 -5.07 0.50
CA ILE A 57 -8.01 -3.78 0.06
C ILE A 57 -9.35 -3.46 0.74
N SER A 58 -9.90 -4.43 1.49
CA SER A 58 -11.16 -4.29 2.22
C SER A 58 -11.10 -5.03 3.56
N PRO A 59 -10.41 -4.45 4.58
CA PRO A 59 -10.12 -5.10 5.85
C PRO A 59 -11.30 -5.16 6.83
N MET A 60 -12.53 -4.98 6.34
CA MET A 60 -13.74 -4.87 7.17
C MET A 60 -14.86 -5.74 6.61
N ILE A 61 -15.37 -6.65 7.44
CA ILE A 61 -16.53 -7.49 7.16
C ILE A 61 -17.66 -7.10 8.10
N MET A 62 -18.70 -6.46 7.59
CA MET A 62 -19.87 -6.06 8.40
C MET A 62 -20.77 -7.25 8.75
N ALA A 63 -21.52 -7.19 9.84
CA ALA A 63 -22.64 -8.10 10.09
C ALA A 63 -23.85 -7.72 9.20
N PRO A 64 -24.78 -8.65 8.88
CA PRO A 64 -24.73 -10.07 9.23
C PRO A 64 -23.65 -10.83 8.46
N PHE A 65 -23.07 -11.84 9.11
CA PHE A 65 -22.08 -12.73 8.51
C PHE A 65 -22.77 -13.85 7.72
N ARG A 66 -22.40 -14.02 6.46
CA ARG A 66 -22.86 -15.10 5.58
C ARG A 66 -22.13 -16.39 5.92
N GLU A 67 -22.61 -17.52 5.41
CA GLU A 67 -21.95 -18.82 5.59
C GLU A 67 -20.50 -18.84 5.09
N GLN A 68 -20.20 -18.15 3.99
CA GLN A 68 -18.83 -18.03 3.48
C GLN A 68 -17.91 -17.31 4.49
N ASP A 69 -18.39 -16.26 5.14
CA ASP A 69 -17.60 -15.49 6.11
C ASP A 69 -17.38 -16.33 7.37
N LYS A 70 -18.42 -17.03 7.85
CA LYS A 70 -18.34 -17.96 8.98
C LYS A 70 -17.34 -19.09 8.73
N ARG A 71 -17.29 -19.64 7.51
CA ARG A 71 -16.28 -20.65 7.12
C ARG A 71 -14.86 -20.07 7.20
N CYS A 72 -14.66 -18.84 6.76
CA CYS A 72 -13.37 -18.17 6.89
C CYS A 72 -12.99 -17.98 8.36
N PHE A 73 -13.93 -17.52 9.20
CA PHE A 73 -13.69 -17.36 10.64
C PHE A 73 -13.42 -18.71 11.33
N ALA A 74 -14.07 -19.79 10.91
CA ALA A 74 -13.76 -21.14 11.40
C ALA A 74 -12.34 -21.60 11.02
N THR A 75 -11.86 -21.24 9.82
CA THR A 75 -10.45 -21.46 9.45
C THR A 75 -9.50 -20.65 10.33
N MET A 76 -9.80 -19.37 10.56
CA MET A 76 -9.02 -18.50 11.46
C MET A 76 -8.97 -19.06 12.89
N GLU A 77 -10.07 -19.63 13.37
CA GLU A 77 -10.14 -20.31 14.68
C GLU A 77 -9.26 -21.58 14.72
N ASN A 78 -9.15 -22.33 13.62
CA ASN A 78 -8.20 -23.45 13.55
C ASN A 78 -6.73 -22.96 13.53
N ILE A 79 -6.46 -21.81 12.91
CA ILE A 79 -5.14 -21.17 12.97
C ILE A 79 -4.82 -20.71 14.39
N THR A 80 -5.79 -20.15 15.13
CA THR A 80 -5.66 -19.85 16.56
C THR A 80 -5.23 -21.08 17.34
N LYS A 81 -5.92 -22.21 17.17
CA LYS A 81 -5.61 -23.47 17.87
C LYS A 81 -4.19 -23.94 17.55
N TYR A 82 -3.81 -23.94 16.27
CA TYR A 82 -2.47 -24.32 15.82
C TYR A 82 -1.37 -23.47 16.46
N LEU A 83 -1.49 -22.13 16.40
CA LEU A 83 -0.49 -21.22 16.97
C LEU A 83 -0.42 -21.34 18.49
N THR A 84 -1.57 -21.49 19.15
CA THR A 84 -1.67 -21.67 20.60
C THR A 84 -0.98 -22.95 21.05
N LEU A 85 -1.25 -24.09 20.39
CA LEU A 85 -0.60 -25.36 20.74
C LEU A 85 0.93 -25.27 20.59
N ASN A 86 1.42 -24.62 19.55
CA ASN A 86 2.86 -24.46 19.31
C ASN A 86 3.56 -23.55 20.33
N SER A 87 2.86 -22.56 20.90
CA SER A 87 3.46 -21.71 21.92
C SER A 87 3.39 -22.33 23.31
N LEU A 88 2.34 -23.08 23.63
CA LEU A 88 2.16 -23.67 24.96
C LEU A 88 3.11 -24.83 25.27
N THR A 89 3.72 -25.47 24.26
CA THR A 89 4.75 -26.51 24.46
C THR A 89 6.02 -25.97 25.12
N ASN A 90 6.32 -24.68 24.94
CA ASN A 90 7.44 -24.00 25.58
C ASN A 90 7.11 -22.51 25.77
N GLN A 91 7.05 -22.03 27.01
CA GLN A 91 6.70 -20.64 27.30
C GLN A 91 7.89 -19.80 27.81
N ASP A 92 9.09 -20.02 27.29
CA ASP A 92 10.31 -19.33 27.74
C ASP A 92 10.30 -17.81 27.49
N GLU A 93 9.58 -17.36 26.45
CA GLU A 93 9.61 -15.96 26.03
C GLU A 93 8.56 -15.14 26.76
N MET A 94 9.00 -14.22 27.61
CA MET A 94 8.09 -13.37 28.38
C MET A 94 7.41 -12.32 27.49
N VAL A 95 6.12 -12.08 27.74
CA VAL A 95 5.37 -10.98 27.13
C VAL A 95 5.09 -9.89 28.17
N THR A 96 5.37 -8.63 27.86
CA THR A 96 4.88 -7.49 28.63
C THR A 96 3.56 -7.01 28.03
N VAL A 97 2.52 -6.93 28.84
CA VAL A 97 1.25 -6.29 28.47
C VAL A 97 1.19 -4.91 29.10
N ILE A 98 1.01 -3.85 28.30
CA ILE A 98 0.89 -2.47 28.78
C ILE A 98 -0.57 -2.03 28.69
N LEU A 99 -1.14 -1.61 29.83
CA LEU A 99 -2.54 -1.22 29.97
C LEU A 99 -2.63 0.19 30.58
N PRO A 100 -2.79 1.25 29.75
CA PRO A 100 -3.00 2.60 30.25
C PRO A 100 -4.44 2.77 30.77
N VAL A 101 -4.60 3.49 31.88
CA VAL A 101 -5.90 3.73 32.53
C VAL A 101 -6.07 5.21 32.82
N TYR A 102 -7.23 5.78 32.47
CA TYR A 102 -7.64 7.10 32.91
C TYR A 102 -9.16 7.17 33.01
N ASN A 103 -9.68 7.24 34.23
CA ASN A 103 -11.12 7.30 34.53
C ASN A 103 -11.94 6.23 33.80
N ARG A 104 -11.76 4.97 34.24
CA ARG A 104 -12.29 3.74 33.61
C ARG A 104 -12.85 2.75 34.63
N ILE A 105 -13.42 3.22 35.74
CA ILE A 105 -13.87 2.37 36.85
C ILE A 105 -14.77 1.22 36.39
N ASP A 106 -15.66 1.49 35.43
CA ASP A 106 -16.66 0.51 34.94
C ASP A 106 -16.09 -0.57 34.03
N THR A 107 -14.90 -0.36 33.45
CA THR A 107 -14.36 -1.22 32.37
C THR A 107 -13.01 -1.83 32.69
N VAL A 108 -12.16 -1.15 33.47
CA VAL A 108 -10.77 -1.54 33.70
C VAL A 108 -10.64 -2.91 34.36
N LYS A 109 -11.57 -3.28 35.26
CA LYS A 109 -11.56 -4.59 35.92
C LYS A 109 -11.65 -5.73 34.92
N SER A 110 -12.62 -5.67 34.01
CA SER A 110 -12.84 -6.70 32.99
C SER A 110 -11.63 -6.82 32.04
N SER A 111 -11.01 -5.68 31.70
CA SER A 111 -9.83 -5.63 30.84
C SER A 111 -8.64 -6.31 31.51
N ILE A 112 -8.36 -6.00 32.78
CA ILE A 112 -7.30 -6.66 33.57
C ILE A 112 -7.59 -8.15 33.72
N GLU A 113 -8.82 -8.53 34.07
CA GLU A 113 -9.21 -9.94 34.20
C GLU A 113 -9.01 -10.70 32.87
N SER A 114 -9.26 -10.08 31.72
CA SER A 114 -9.01 -10.70 30.41
C SER A 114 -7.53 -10.98 30.14
N VAL A 115 -6.62 -10.18 30.70
CA VAL A 115 -5.17 -10.40 30.63
C VAL A 115 -4.73 -11.46 31.65
N LEU A 116 -5.24 -11.42 32.88
CA LEU A 116 -4.89 -12.42 33.90
C LEU A 116 -5.36 -13.83 33.51
N ASN A 117 -6.47 -13.93 32.77
CA ASN A 117 -7.03 -15.18 32.28
C ASN A 117 -6.34 -15.73 31.02
N GLN A 118 -5.25 -15.13 30.54
CA GLN A 118 -4.51 -15.64 29.39
C GLN A 118 -3.92 -17.04 29.65
N SER A 119 -4.03 -17.89 28.64
CA SER A 119 -3.53 -19.27 28.62
C SER A 119 -2.01 -19.36 28.57
N TYR A 120 -1.35 -18.39 27.91
CA TYR A 120 0.09 -18.18 28.04
C TYR A 120 0.38 -17.57 29.41
N ARG A 121 1.26 -18.18 30.20
CA ARG A 121 1.49 -17.86 31.61
C ARG A 121 2.74 -17.03 31.85
N ASN A 122 3.72 -17.04 30.94
CA ASN A 122 4.93 -16.24 31.06
C ASN A 122 4.69 -14.81 30.54
N PHE A 123 4.02 -14.00 31.34
CA PHE A 123 3.79 -12.59 31.05
C PHE A 123 3.81 -11.76 32.33
N GLU A 124 4.07 -10.47 32.15
CA GLU A 124 3.81 -9.43 33.15
C GLU A 124 2.77 -8.45 32.61
N LEU A 125 2.00 -7.84 33.52
CA LEU A 125 1.01 -6.81 33.20
C LEU A 125 1.43 -5.51 33.87
N ILE A 126 1.68 -4.48 33.06
CA ILE A 126 2.03 -3.15 33.53
C ILE A 126 0.81 -2.25 33.35
N VAL A 127 0.18 -1.93 34.48
CA VAL A 127 -0.97 -1.02 34.51
C VAL A 127 -0.46 0.37 34.82
N VAL A 128 -0.79 1.34 33.95
CA VAL A 128 -0.35 2.73 34.13
C VAL A 128 -1.58 3.62 34.33
N ASP A 129 -1.86 3.95 35.59
CA ASP A 129 -2.88 4.91 35.97
C ASP A 129 -2.39 6.33 35.69
N ASP A 130 -3.01 6.99 34.70
CA ASP A 130 -2.67 8.33 34.23
C ASP A 130 -3.40 9.42 35.03
N GLY A 131 -3.44 9.28 36.35
CA GLY A 131 -4.03 10.24 37.28
C GLY A 131 -5.55 10.20 37.32
N SER A 132 -6.14 9.00 37.51
CA SER A 132 -7.59 8.84 37.63
C SER A 132 -8.15 9.41 38.95
N ASP A 133 -9.40 9.87 38.91
CA ASP A 133 -10.14 10.44 40.06
C ASP A 133 -11.58 9.90 40.19
N ASP A 134 -11.95 8.88 39.42
CA ASP A 134 -13.29 8.27 39.38
C ASP A 134 -13.45 7.00 40.23
N GLY A 135 -12.46 6.68 41.08
CA GLY A 135 -12.40 5.41 41.80
C GLY A 135 -11.52 4.34 41.14
N SER A 136 -11.08 4.55 39.89
CA SER A 136 -10.21 3.58 39.18
C SER A 136 -8.92 3.35 39.96
N LYS A 137 -8.34 4.40 40.54
CA LYS A 137 -7.09 4.32 41.28
C LYS A 137 -7.22 3.38 42.48
N GLU A 138 -8.25 3.56 43.30
CA GLU A 138 -8.52 2.75 44.49
C GLU A 138 -8.80 1.29 44.11
N LEU A 139 -9.54 1.08 43.01
CA LEU A 139 -9.74 -0.26 42.46
C LEU A 139 -8.40 -0.90 42.08
N LEU A 140 -7.55 -0.20 41.33
CA LEU A 140 -6.25 -0.71 40.90
C LEU A 140 -5.32 -1.04 42.07
N GLU A 141 -5.27 -0.18 43.10
CA GLU A 141 -4.49 -0.40 44.32
C GLU A 141 -4.99 -1.61 45.13
N SER A 142 -6.29 -1.95 44.99
CA SER A 142 -6.87 -3.12 45.65
C SER A 142 -6.51 -4.46 44.96
N LEU A 143 -6.08 -4.42 43.69
CA LEU A 143 -5.71 -5.61 42.93
C LEU A 143 -4.32 -6.10 43.36
N LYS A 144 -4.29 -7.23 44.08
CA LYS A 144 -3.05 -7.89 44.49
C LYS A 144 -2.83 -9.14 43.63
N ASP A 145 -2.01 -9.00 42.59
CA ASP A 145 -1.55 -10.09 41.74
C ASP A 145 -0.05 -9.90 41.47
N GLU A 146 0.75 -10.96 41.58
CA GLU A 146 2.21 -10.89 41.43
C GLU A 146 2.65 -10.51 40.00
N LYS A 147 1.78 -10.68 39.02
CA LYS A 147 2.03 -10.31 37.62
C LYS A 147 1.76 -8.84 37.34
N ILE A 148 1.06 -8.15 38.25
CA ILE A 148 0.68 -6.75 38.05
C ILE A 148 1.78 -5.84 38.62
N THR A 149 2.35 -5.02 37.75
CA THR A 149 3.11 -3.84 38.14
C THR A 149 2.23 -2.62 37.92
N LEU A 150 1.85 -1.94 39.01
CA LEU A 150 1.04 -0.73 38.96
C LEU A 150 1.94 0.52 39.02
N LEU A 151 1.79 1.40 38.02
CA LEU A 151 2.45 2.70 37.95
C LEU A 151 1.42 3.81 38.05
N HIS A 152 1.67 4.81 38.90
CA HIS A 152 0.81 6.00 39.01
C HIS A 152 1.49 7.22 38.43
N ASN A 153 0.76 8.00 37.63
CA ASN A 153 1.04 9.41 37.40
C ASN A 153 0.28 10.25 38.44
N THR A 154 0.96 11.24 39.03
CA THR A 154 0.33 12.18 39.97
C THR A 154 -0.72 13.07 39.31
N THR A 155 -0.58 13.31 38.01
CA THR A 155 -1.47 14.13 37.19
C THR A 155 -1.58 13.50 35.80
N ARG A 156 -2.65 13.78 35.08
CA ARG A 156 -2.85 13.29 33.71
C ARG A 156 -1.75 13.80 32.77
N LYS A 157 -0.98 12.86 32.19
CA LYS A 157 0.13 13.14 31.27
C LYS A 157 -0.19 12.76 29.82
N GLY A 158 -1.26 12.01 29.58
CA GLY A 158 -1.70 11.57 28.26
C GLY A 158 -1.26 10.14 27.95
N VAL A 159 -2.00 9.50 27.04
CA VAL A 159 -1.86 8.07 26.70
C VAL A 159 -0.46 7.71 26.18
N SER A 160 0.19 8.57 25.38
CA SER A 160 1.56 8.33 24.90
C SER A 160 2.55 8.21 26.06
N LYS A 161 2.50 9.15 27.01
CA LYS A 161 3.36 9.13 28.21
C LYS A 161 3.07 7.91 29.08
N ALA A 162 1.79 7.57 29.27
CA ALA A 162 1.43 6.38 30.02
C ALA A 162 2.00 5.10 29.39
N ARG A 163 1.86 4.93 28.06
CA ARG A 163 2.41 3.78 27.34
C ARG A 163 3.94 3.76 27.32
N ASN A 164 4.59 4.92 27.16
CA ASN A 164 6.06 5.03 27.22
C ASN A 164 6.61 4.65 28.59
N ARG A 165 5.99 5.09 29.69
CA ARG A 165 6.37 4.64 31.04
C ARG A 165 6.25 3.12 31.19
N GLY A 166 5.21 2.53 30.60
CA GLY A 166 5.07 1.07 30.53
C GLY A 166 6.21 0.42 29.74
N LEU A 167 6.60 0.99 28.59
CA LEU A 167 7.72 0.51 27.77
C LEU A 167 9.06 0.60 28.48
N GLU A 168 9.30 1.65 29.26
CA GLU A 168 10.55 1.88 30.00
C GLU A 168 10.84 0.76 31.01
N VAL A 169 9.81 0.23 31.66
CA VAL A 169 9.94 -0.84 32.66
C VAL A 169 9.62 -2.23 32.13
N ALA A 170 9.29 -2.36 30.84
CA ALA A 170 8.97 -3.63 30.18
C ALA A 170 10.18 -4.57 30.16
N LYS A 171 9.98 -5.81 30.58
CA LYS A 171 11.00 -6.88 30.67
C LYS A 171 10.80 -7.98 29.64
N GLY A 172 9.60 -8.08 29.07
CA GLY A 172 9.25 -9.08 28.07
C GLY A 172 10.04 -8.92 26.78
N LYS A 173 10.34 -10.05 26.13
CA LYS A 173 10.89 -10.05 24.77
C LYS A 173 9.87 -9.48 23.78
N TYR A 174 8.59 -9.75 24.02
CA TYR A 174 7.49 -9.22 23.24
C TYR A 174 6.68 -8.22 24.08
N VAL A 175 6.12 -7.22 23.42
CA VAL A 175 5.25 -6.21 24.01
C VAL A 175 3.90 -6.22 23.30
N ALA A 176 2.82 -6.18 24.07
CA ALA A 176 1.46 -6.04 23.60
C ALA A 176 0.72 -4.96 24.40
N TYR A 177 -0.36 -4.42 23.84
CA TYR A 177 -1.11 -3.31 24.44
C TYR A 177 -2.58 -3.66 24.54
N LEU A 178 -3.20 -3.32 25.65
CA LEU A 178 -4.65 -3.41 25.80
C LEU A 178 -5.16 -2.10 26.41
N ASP A 179 -6.14 -1.49 25.76
CA ASP A 179 -6.87 -0.35 26.29
C ASP A 179 -7.85 -0.83 27.35
N SER A 180 -8.02 -0.04 28.40
CA SER A 180 -8.80 -0.37 29.59
C SER A 180 -10.30 -0.63 29.36
N ASP A 181 -10.80 -0.43 28.15
CA ASP A 181 -12.19 -0.68 27.74
C ASP A 181 -12.32 -1.75 26.64
N ASN A 182 -11.28 -2.55 26.41
CA ASN A 182 -11.25 -3.65 25.45
C ASN A 182 -10.91 -4.98 26.13
N LEU A 183 -11.29 -6.09 25.49
CA LEU A 183 -11.09 -7.43 26.05
C LEU A 183 -10.29 -8.30 25.08
N TRP A 184 -9.52 -9.24 25.62
CA TRP A 184 -8.88 -10.30 24.84
C TRP A 184 -9.53 -11.66 25.05
N ASP A 185 -9.51 -12.46 23.98
CA ASP A 185 -9.70 -13.91 24.07
C ASP A 185 -8.56 -14.51 24.92
N PRO A 186 -8.81 -15.51 25.80
CA PRO A 186 -7.78 -16.16 26.62
C PRO A 186 -6.58 -16.73 25.86
N ARG A 187 -6.67 -16.86 24.54
CA ARG A 187 -5.63 -17.40 23.67
C ARG A 187 -4.81 -16.33 22.97
N TYR A 188 -5.11 -15.04 23.15
CA TYR A 188 -4.45 -13.94 22.45
C TYR A 188 -2.92 -14.01 22.56
N LEU A 189 -2.37 -14.01 23.79
CA LEU A 189 -0.92 -14.02 24.00
C LEU A 189 -0.27 -15.29 23.43
N ALA A 190 -0.91 -16.45 23.65
CA ALA A 190 -0.41 -17.72 23.15
C ALA A 190 -0.35 -17.75 21.61
N ALA A 191 -1.38 -17.24 20.93
CA ALA A 191 -1.41 -17.17 19.49
C ALA A 191 -0.36 -16.20 18.92
N MET A 192 -0.17 -15.03 19.55
CA MET A 192 0.83 -14.05 19.10
C MET A 192 2.26 -14.57 19.27
N VAL A 193 2.59 -15.18 20.41
CA VAL A 193 3.90 -15.84 20.62
C VAL A 193 4.07 -17.00 19.63
N GLY A 194 3.01 -17.78 19.38
CA GLY A 194 3.01 -18.84 18.38
C GLY A 194 3.32 -18.33 16.98
N ALA A 195 2.83 -17.15 16.62
CA ALA A 195 3.12 -16.50 15.35
C ALA A 195 4.60 -16.10 15.25
N PHE A 196 5.19 -15.47 16.27
CA PHE A 196 6.62 -15.15 16.29
C PHE A 196 7.51 -16.40 16.18
N LYS A 197 7.14 -17.50 16.85
CA LYS A 197 7.86 -18.77 16.72
C LYS A 197 7.78 -19.35 15.31
N ARG A 198 6.65 -19.19 14.64
CA ARG A 198 6.42 -19.68 13.27
C ARG A 198 7.12 -18.81 12.22
N LEU A 199 7.27 -17.52 12.50
CA LEU A 199 7.76 -16.48 11.60
C LEU A 199 9.01 -15.84 12.22
N ALA A 200 10.15 -16.51 12.08
CA ALA A 200 11.38 -16.17 12.80
C ALA A 200 11.87 -14.72 12.52
N ASP A 201 11.61 -14.21 11.32
CA ASP A 201 11.94 -12.86 10.87
C ASP A 201 10.91 -11.81 11.30
N ALA A 202 9.75 -12.20 11.83
CA ALA A 202 8.74 -11.25 12.30
C ALA A 202 9.27 -10.40 13.46
N GLU A 203 9.10 -9.09 13.36
CA GLU A 203 9.34 -8.13 14.44
C GLU A 203 8.02 -7.57 14.97
N VAL A 204 6.98 -7.58 14.15
CA VAL A 204 5.61 -7.20 14.52
C VAL A 204 4.62 -8.21 13.97
N VAL A 205 3.63 -8.57 14.76
CA VAL A 205 2.48 -9.35 14.34
C VAL A 205 1.19 -8.66 14.78
N TYR A 206 0.12 -8.81 14.01
CA TYR A 206 -1.20 -8.34 14.44
C TYR A 206 -2.31 -9.32 14.09
N SER A 207 -3.34 -9.36 14.93
CA SER A 207 -4.55 -10.17 14.74
C SER A 207 -5.71 -9.36 14.15
N GLY A 208 -6.78 -10.05 13.77
CA GLY A 208 -8.09 -9.46 13.58
C GLY A 208 -8.82 -9.16 14.90
N GLN A 209 -9.92 -8.43 14.80
CA GLN A 209 -10.75 -8.00 15.93
C GLN A 209 -12.24 -8.14 15.65
N TYR A 210 -12.99 -8.49 16.69
CA TYR A 210 -14.44 -8.34 16.72
C TYR A 210 -14.80 -6.91 17.17
N LEU A 211 -15.70 -6.26 16.44
CA LEU A 211 -16.15 -4.90 16.74
C LEU A 211 -17.56 -4.94 17.32
N PHE A 212 -17.72 -4.39 18.52
CA PHE A 212 -18.96 -4.31 19.27
C PHE A 212 -19.41 -2.85 19.43
N LYS A 213 -20.70 -2.64 19.70
CA LYS A 213 -21.26 -1.31 19.97
C LYS A 213 -22.00 -1.33 21.31
N GLY A 214 -21.62 -0.44 22.22
CA GLY A 214 -22.07 -0.45 23.61
C GLY A 214 -21.92 -1.86 24.22
N ASN A 215 -22.93 -2.28 24.96
CA ASN A 215 -22.99 -3.59 25.62
C ASN A 215 -23.56 -4.72 24.74
N ALA A 216 -23.47 -4.60 23.41
CA ALA A 216 -23.98 -5.63 22.51
C ALA A 216 -23.24 -6.97 22.72
N GLN A 217 -23.98 -8.07 22.78
CA GLN A 217 -23.42 -9.41 22.90
C GLN A 217 -22.82 -9.93 21.59
N ASN A 218 -23.29 -9.43 20.45
CA ASN A 218 -22.84 -9.85 19.13
C ASN A 218 -22.07 -8.73 18.45
N PRO A 219 -20.98 -9.04 17.73
CA PRO A 219 -20.22 -8.05 16.99
C PRO A 219 -21.02 -7.55 15.79
N TYR A 220 -20.91 -6.26 15.48
CA TYR A 220 -21.48 -5.67 14.27
C TYR A 220 -20.52 -5.76 13.07
N ALA A 221 -19.24 -6.10 13.30
CA ALA A 221 -18.25 -6.30 12.25
C ALA A 221 -17.03 -7.10 12.75
N VAL A 222 -16.25 -7.60 11.79
CA VAL A 222 -14.88 -8.09 11.98
C VAL A 222 -13.94 -7.16 11.21
N ARG A 223 -12.87 -6.71 11.88
CA ARG A 223 -11.75 -5.99 11.25
C ARG A 223 -10.55 -6.93 11.14
N PHE A 224 -10.16 -7.25 9.92
CA PHE A 224 -8.95 -7.99 9.60
C PHE A 224 -8.55 -7.70 8.15
N GLY A 225 -7.30 -7.28 7.95
CA GLY A 225 -6.69 -7.10 6.63
C GLY A 225 -5.38 -7.84 6.56
N SER A 226 -5.15 -8.58 5.48
CA SER A 226 -3.79 -9.01 5.12
C SER A 226 -2.92 -7.76 4.91
N PHE A 227 -1.66 -7.80 5.36
CA PHE A 227 -0.87 -6.58 5.47
C PHE A 227 -0.66 -5.89 4.11
N ASN A 228 -1.07 -4.63 4.01
CA ASN A 228 -0.92 -3.76 2.86
C ASN A 228 -0.40 -2.41 3.35
N ARG A 229 0.88 -2.16 3.16
CA ARG A 229 1.56 -0.93 3.59
C ARG A 229 0.98 0.31 2.91
N SER A 230 0.65 0.23 1.62
CA SER A 230 0.10 1.38 0.89
C SER A 230 -1.28 1.75 1.41
N LEU A 231 -2.15 0.75 1.64
CA LEU A 231 -3.43 0.99 2.28
C LEU A 231 -3.26 1.50 3.72
N LEU A 232 -2.30 0.98 4.48
CA LEU A 232 -2.01 1.47 5.83
C LEU A 232 -1.63 2.96 5.79
N ASN A 233 -0.77 3.40 4.86
CA ASN A 233 -0.42 4.81 4.67
C ASN A 233 -1.64 5.67 4.29
N ASN A 234 -2.56 5.11 3.50
CA ASN A 234 -3.78 5.80 3.09
C ASN A 234 -4.83 5.86 4.22
N ARG A 235 -5.04 4.78 4.96
CA ARG A 235 -6.04 4.68 6.03
C ARG A 235 -5.71 3.56 7.02
N ASN A 236 -5.63 3.93 8.30
CA ASN A 236 -5.41 2.95 9.36
C ASN A 236 -6.51 1.87 9.41
N TYR A 237 -6.09 0.61 9.45
CA TYR A 237 -6.93 -0.55 9.70
C TYR A 237 -6.34 -1.52 10.74
N ILE A 238 -5.17 -1.18 11.30
CA ILE A 238 -4.46 -1.96 12.32
C ILE A 238 -4.62 -1.23 13.65
N ASP A 239 -4.97 -1.98 14.68
CA ASP A 239 -5.26 -1.44 16.00
C ASP A 239 -4.24 -1.93 17.01
N ILE A 240 -3.81 -1.04 17.89
CA ILE A 240 -2.79 -1.36 18.89
C ILE A 240 -3.26 -2.46 19.85
N ASN A 241 -4.57 -2.59 20.09
CA ASN A 241 -5.20 -3.63 20.91
C ASN A 241 -5.12 -5.04 20.29
N SER A 242 -4.60 -5.15 19.08
CA SER A 242 -4.45 -6.40 18.34
C SER A 242 -3.03 -6.63 17.83
N LEU A 243 -2.08 -5.77 18.24
CA LEU A 243 -0.71 -5.79 17.78
C LEU A 243 0.24 -6.25 18.90
N CYS A 244 1.25 -7.02 18.51
CA CYS A 244 2.37 -7.41 19.36
C CYS A 244 3.68 -7.22 18.60
N HIS A 245 4.72 -6.73 19.27
CA HIS A 245 6.04 -6.51 18.65
C HIS A 245 7.18 -6.97 19.55
N LYS A 246 8.37 -7.17 18.98
CA LYS A 246 9.61 -7.34 19.74
C LYS A 246 9.95 -6.05 20.48
N LYS A 247 10.35 -6.13 21.75
CA LYS A 247 10.71 -4.96 22.56
C LYS A 247 11.83 -4.13 21.93
N GLU A 248 12.84 -4.80 21.38
CA GLU A 248 14.00 -4.17 20.72
C GLU A 248 13.60 -3.20 19.59
N LEU A 249 12.44 -3.40 18.97
CA LEU A 249 11.95 -2.50 17.93
C LEU A 249 11.73 -1.09 18.46
N THR A 250 11.08 -0.94 19.62
CA THR A 250 10.86 0.37 20.24
C THR A 250 12.14 0.97 20.82
N ASP A 251 13.13 0.14 21.16
CA ASP A 251 14.47 0.62 21.53
C ASP A 251 15.18 1.23 20.30
N ARG A 252 14.90 0.71 19.09
CA ARG A 252 15.46 1.18 17.80
C ARG A 252 14.74 2.40 17.22
N ILE A 253 13.40 2.42 17.24
CA ILE A 253 12.59 3.45 16.53
C ILE A 253 11.92 4.47 17.47
N GLY A 254 12.13 4.32 18.78
CA GLY A 254 11.43 5.08 19.82
C GLY A 254 10.01 4.57 20.09
N GLY A 255 9.47 4.96 21.26
CA GLY A 255 8.10 4.64 21.69
C GLY A 255 7.01 5.49 21.02
N PHE A 256 5.93 5.75 21.74
CA PHE A 256 4.84 6.62 21.30
C PHE A 256 5.28 8.08 21.29
N ASP A 257 4.88 8.82 20.25
CA ASP A 257 5.16 10.25 20.17
C ASP A 257 4.30 11.02 21.18
N GLU A 258 4.94 11.59 22.20
CA GLU A 258 4.28 12.34 23.28
C GLU A 258 3.78 13.73 22.84
N SER A 259 4.18 14.20 21.66
CA SER A 259 3.62 15.42 21.08
C SER A 259 2.25 15.20 20.46
N LEU A 260 1.86 13.94 20.20
CA LEU A 260 0.56 13.58 19.67
C LEU A 260 -0.45 13.32 20.78
N VAL A 261 -1.61 13.98 20.67
CA VAL A 261 -2.76 13.77 21.58
C VAL A 261 -3.68 12.64 21.10
N ARG A 262 -3.66 12.33 19.79
CA ARG A 262 -4.54 11.36 19.15
C ARG A 262 -3.84 10.68 17.98
N LEU A 263 -4.32 9.50 17.58
CA LEU A 263 -3.71 8.67 16.51
C LEU A 263 -2.25 8.31 16.83
N VAL A 264 -1.94 8.24 18.12
CA VAL A 264 -0.60 7.95 18.64
C VAL A 264 -0.15 6.53 18.27
N ASP A 265 -1.14 5.62 18.22
CA ASP A 265 -1.02 4.26 17.75
C ASP A 265 -0.74 4.20 16.25
N TYR A 266 -1.49 4.97 15.45
CA TYR A 266 -1.31 4.98 14.01
C TYR A 266 0.08 5.50 13.60
N ASP A 267 0.59 6.56 14.24
CA ASP A 267 1.97 7.01 13.99
C ASP A 267 3.01 5.92 14.33
N LEU A 268 2.86 5.25 15.48
CA LEU A 268 3.78 4.17 15.86
C LEU A 268 3.71 3.01 14.86
N ILE A 269 2.51 2.59 14.44
CA ILE A 269 2.31 1.52 13.47
C ILE A 269 2.92 1.88 12.10
N LEU A 270 2.79 3.14 11.67
CA LEU A 270 3.46 3.63 10.46
C LEU A 270 4.99 3.52 10.58
N ARG A 271 5.57 4.01 11.68
CA ARG A 271 7.02 3.89 11.93
C ARG A 271 7.49 2.44 12.03
N MET A 272 6.73 1.57 12.68
CA MET A 272 6.99 0.14 12.73
C MET A 272 6.97 -0.46 11.33
N SER A 273 5.98 -0.11 10.50
CA SER A 273 5.92 -0.62 9.14
C SER A 273 7.20 -0.26 8.40
N GLU A 274 7.67 0.97 8.48
CA GLU A 274 8.85 1.48 7.76
C GLU A 274 10.17 0.81 8.17
N ASN A 275 10.25 0.29 9.40
CA ASN A 275 11.52 -0.11 10.01
C ASN A 275 11.54 -1.56 10.50
N ALA A 276 10.49 -2.34 10.22
CA ALA A 276 10.35 -3.68 10.76
C ALA A 276 9.60 -4.62 9.83
N GLN A 277 9.87 -5.91 9.99
CA GLN A 277 9.13 -6.96 9.31
C GLN A 277 7.79 -7.21 10.04
N ILE A 278 6.68 -6.78 9.41
CA ILE A 278 5.32 -6.93 9.96
C ILE A 278 4.63 -8.12 9.30
N TYR A 279 3.86 -8.89 10.08
CA TYR A 279 2.97 -9.93 9.56
C TYR A 279 1.53 -9.77 10.04
N SER A 280 0.58 -9.90 9.11
CA SER A 280 -0.83 -10.13 9.45
C SER A 280 -1.05 -11.59 9.84
N VAL A 281 -1.68 -11.82 10.99
CA VAL A 281 -1.99 -13.15 11.51
C VAL A 281 -3.51 -13.36 11.49
N PRO A 282 -4.04 -14.25 10.63
CA PRO A 282 -5.48 -14.43 10.45
C PRO A 282 -6.11 -15.22 11.60
N VAL A 283 -6.17 -14.58 12.77
CA VAL A 283 -6.88 -15.00 13.99
C VAL A 283 -7.70 -13.82 14.49
N ILE A 284 -8.83 -14.04 15.19
CA ILE A 284 -9.68 -12.95 15.70
C ILE A 284 -9.77 -13.09 17.22
N LEU A 285 -8.96 -12.31 17.95
CA LEU A 285 -8.70 -12.57 19.39
C LEU A 285 -8.80 -11.32 20.28
N SER A 286 -9.23 -10.18 19.72
CA SER A 286 -9.44 -8.93 20.44
C SER A 286 -10.85 -8.42 20.20
N HIS A 287 -11.50 -7.97 21.27
CA HIS A 287 -12.86 -7.44 21.29
C HIS A 287 -12.77 -5.93 21.53
N TYR A 288 -13.12 -5.18 20.49
CA TYR A 288 -13.09 -3.73 20.51
C TYR A 288 -14.52 -3.19 20.69
N TYR A 289 -14.73 -2.34 21.69
CA TYR A 289 -16.05 -1.80 22.00
C TYR A 289 -16.13 -0.31 21.65
N TYR A 290 -17.03 0.05 20.73
CA TYR A 290 -17.40 1.44 20.47
C TYR A 290 -18.46 1.90 21.49
N ASP A 291 -18.40 3.16 21.92
CA ASP A 291 -19.38 3.79 22.82
C ASP A 291 -19.57 3.05 24.16
N ASN A 292 -18.52 2.41 24.68
CA ASN A 292 -18.55 1.68 25.95
C ASN A 292 -18.10 2.50 27.16
N ALA A 293 -17.47 3.66 26.93
CA ALA A 293 -17.09 4.63 27.95
C ALA A 293 -17.31 6.06 27.43
N ASP A 294 -17.79 6.94 28.31
CA ASP A 294 -18.18 8.32 27.97
C ASP A 294 -17.00 9.19 27.49
N ASN A 295 -15.78 8.85 27.89
CA ASN A 295 -14.53 9.55 27.61
C ASN A 295 -13.63 8.77 26.63
N THR A 296 -14.21 8.02 25.69
CA THR A 296 -13.45 7.42 24.58
C THR A 296 -12.84 8.51 23.70
N ILE A 297 -11.54 8.39 23.40
CA ILE A 297 -10.82 9.34 22.54
C ILE A 297 -11.52 9.48 21.19
N THR A 298 -12.18 8.42 20.71
CA THR A 298 -12.92 8.32 19.44
C THR A 298 -14.04 9.35 19.27
N ASN A 299 -14.64 9.86 20.36
CA ASN A 299 -15.84 10.71 20.30
C ASN A 299 -15.58 12.23 20.47
N ILE A 300 -14.32 12.68 20.55
CA ILE A 300 -13.96 14.10 20.76
C ILE A 300 -13.82 14.84 19.40
N PRO A 301 -14.29 16.10 19.24
CA PRO A 301 -14.05 16.92 18.05
C PRO A 301 -12.56 17.09 17.72
N GLY A 302 -12.18 17.09 16.43
CA GLY A 302 -10.80 17.36 15.98
C GLY A 302 -10.06 16.21 15.30
N TYR A 303 -10.70 15.05 15.07
CA TYR A 303 -10.07 13.87 14.43
C TYR A 303 -9.31 14.20 13.13
N VAL A 304 -9.89 15.01 12.24
CA VAL A 304 -9.26 15.37 10.95
C VAL A 304 -7.92 16.09 11.17
N HIS A 305 -7.89 17.05 12.09
CA HIS A 305 -6.69 17.83 12.35
C HIS A 305 -5.53 16.95 12.84
N TYR A 306 -5.80 15.99 13.73
CA TYR A 306 -4.77 15.05 14.19
C TYR A 306 -4.33 14.06 13.11
N LEU A 307 -5.25 13.66 12.21
CA LEU A 307 -4.90 12.82 11.08
C LEU A 307 -3.93 13.53 10.13
N ASP A 308 -4.15 14.83 9.88
CA ASP A 308 -3.26 15.64 9.04
C ASP A 308 -1.86 15.75 9.68
N ILE A 309 -1.75 15.94 11.00
CA ILE A 309 -0.46 15.95 11.71
C ILE A 309 0.32 14.64 11.53
N VAL A 310 -0.34 13.48 11.75
CA VAL A 310 0.31 12.16 11.60
C VAL A 310 0.75 11.95 10.15
N ARG A 311 -0.05 12.36 9.18
CA ARG A 311 0.30 12.28 7.76
C ARG A 311 1.46 13.18 7.40
N GLU A 312 1.50 14.42 7.87
CA GLU A 312 2.61 15.34 7.64
C GLU A 312 3.92 14.77 8.20
N LYS A 313 3.88 14.19 9.40
CA LYS A 313 5.03 13.46 9.96
C LYS A 313 5.45 12.27 9.08
N ASN A 314 4.49 11.50 8.59
CA ASN A 314 4.75 10.35 7.72
C ASN A 314 5.35 10.75 6.37
N LEU A 315 4.80 11.80 5.75
CA LEU A 315 5.30 12.38 4.49
C LEU A 315 6.72 12.91 4.69
N LYS A 316 6.99 13.60 5.80
CA LYS A 316 8.35 14.06 6.12
C LYS A 316 9.34 12.90 6.23
N ARG A 317 9.00 11.82 6.96
CA ARG A 317 9.85 10.61 7.05
C ARG A 317 10.08 9.97 5.68
N ARG A 318 9.06 9.98 4.82
CA ARG A 318 9.17 9.47 3.45
C ARG A 318 10.10 10.35 2.60
N ASP A 319 9.92 11.67 2.64
CA ASP A 319 10.79 12.63 1.93
C ASP A 319 12.25 12.43 2.36
N GLU A 320 12.51 12.33 3.67
CA GLU A 320 13.86 12.10 4.22
C GLU A 320 14.50 10.79 3.70
N ARG A 321 13.71 9.71 3.56
CA ARG A 321 14.20 8.46 2.95
C ARG A 321 14.49 8.60 1.47
N MET A 322 13.66 9.35 0.75
CA MET A 322 13.87 9.61 -0.69
C MET A 322 15.07 10.53 -0.96
N GLU A 323 15.48 11.35 0.01
CA GLU A 323 16.65 12.23 -0.10
C GLU A 323 17.98 11.52 0.17
N SER A 324 17.97 10.37 0.86
CA SER A 324 19.16 9.55 1.12
C SER A 324 18.97 8.11 0.64
N PRO A 325 18.66 7.88 -0.66
CA PRO A 325 18.53 6.53 -1.17
C PRO A 325 19.90 5.88 -1.14
N LEU A 326 20.02 4.73 -0.47
CA LEU A 326 21.02 3.75 -0.85
C LEU A 326 20.56 3.22 -2.22
N LEU A 327 20.94 3.91 -3.30
CA LEU A 327 20.73 3.39 -4.65
C LEU A 327 21.60 2.14 -4.77
N GLU A 328 20.96 0.97 -4.68
CA GLU A 328 21.62 -0.27 -5.05
C GLU A 328 21.99 -0.18 -6.53
N ILE A 329 23.16 -0.70 -6.90
CA ILE A 329 23.57 -0.70 -8.30
C ILE A 329 22.68 -1.70 -9.04
N LEU A 330 22.20 -1.34 -10.24
CA LEU A 330 21.49 -2.27 -11.10
C LEU A 330 22.43 -3.43 -11.49
N ASP A 331 22.00 -4.66 -11.22
CA ASP A 331 22.75 -5.88 -11.55
C ASP A 331 22.79 -6.15 -13.06
N ARG A 332 21.82 -5.60 -13.80
CA ARG A 332 21.72 -5.66 -15.26
C ARG A 332 21.22 -4.34 -15.83
N GLY A 333 21.63 -4.02 -17.05
CA GLY A 333 21.09 -2.86 -17.75
C GLY A 333 19.58 -2.97 -17.97
N VAL A 334 18.91 -1.82 -18.03
CA VAL A 334 17.46 -1.71 -18.21
C VAL A 334 17.17 -0.75 -19.34
N SER A 335 16.27 -1.14 -20.25
CA SER A 335 15.73 -0.29 -21.30
C SER A 335 14.30 0.11 -20.95
N ILE A 336 14.10 1.42 -20.72
CA ILE A 336 12.81 2.02 -20.44
C ILE A 336 12.14 2.36 -21.76
N ILE A 337 11.00 1.73 -22.03
CA ILE A 337 10.25 1.87 -23.28
C ILE A 337 9.04 2.76 -23.03
N ILE A 338 9.01 3.93 -23.67
CA ILE A 338 8.01 4.98 -23.45
C ILE A 338 7.25 5.23 -24.76
N PRO A 339 6.04 4.66 -24.94
CA PRO A 339 5.15 5.06 -26.01
C PRO A 339 4.57 6.45 -25.71
N SER A 340 4.51 7.32 -26.72
CA SER A 340 4.04 8.70 -26.57
C SER A 340 3.06 9.12 -27.66
N TYR A 341 2.11 9.99 -27.31
CA TYR A 341 1.20 10.65 -28.25
C TYR A 341 0.68 11.96 -27.64
N GLU A 342 0.90 13.10 -28.31
CA GLU A 342 0.34 14.42 -27.99
C GLU A 342 0.49 14.88 -26.52
N ALA A 343 1.63 14.58 -25.88
CA ALA A 343 1.82 14.76 -24.44
C ALA A 343 3.16 15.42 -24.07
N LEU A 344 3.42 16.63 -24.61
CA LEU A 344 4.70 17.33 -24.45
C LEU A 344 5.16 17.48 -23.00
N GLU A 345 4.29 18.03 -22.13
CA GLU A 345 4.67 18.30 -20.74
C GLU A 345 4.85 17.02 -19.94
N ASP A 346 3.99 16.02 -20.15
CA ASP A 346 4.08 14.74 -19.45
C ASP A 346 5.37 14.00 -19.81
N ILE A 347 5.67 13.87 -21.12
CA ILE A 347 6.89 13.16 -21.54
C ILE A 347 8.16 13.89 -21.13
N LYS A 348 8.15 15.23 -21.15
CA LYS A 348 9.27 16.02 -20.69
C LYS A 348 9.56 15.76 -19.22
N GLU A 349 8.54 15.87 -18.37
CA GLU A 349 8.71 15.64 -16.94
C GLU A 349 9.04 14.17 -16.63
N CYS A 350 8.53 13.22 -17.42
CA CYS A 350 8.86 11.80 -17.33
C CYS A 350 10.35 11.55 -17.60
N ILE A 351 10.88 12.05 -18.72
CA ILE A 351 12.30 11.90 -19.09
C ILE A 351 13.20 12.62 -18.08
N GLU A 352 12.87 13.85 -17.70
CA GLU A 352 13.64 14.61 -16.71
C GLU A 352 13.70 13.88 -15.36
N ALA A 353 12.61 13.27 -14.91
CA ALA A 353 12.58 12.47 -13.68
C ALA A 353 13.41 11.18 -13.77
N ILE A 354 13.45 10.53 -14.94
CA ILE A 354 14.31 9.34 -15.16
C ILE A 354 15.77 9.75 -15.09
N GLU A 355 16.18 10.79 -15.81
CA GLU A 355 17.58 11.21 -15.89
C GLU A 355 18.10 11.78 -14.58
N GLU A 356 17.25 12.46 -13.79
CA GLU A 356 17.61 12.91 -12.45
C GLU A 356 17.92 11.71 -11.52
N GLN A 357 17.19 10.62 -11.67
CA GLN A 357 17.30 9.44 -10.78
C GLN A 357 18.31 8.41 -11.25
N TYR A 358 18.44 8.22 -12.57
CA TYR A 358 19.25 7.18 -13.21
C TYR A 358 20.17 7.78 -14.28
N PRO A 359 21.04 8.74 -13.94
CA PRO A 359 21.90 9.41 -14.91
C PRO A 359 22.80 8.39 -15.61
N GLU A 360 22.57 8.20 -16.91
CA GLU A 360 23.29 7.23 -17.77
C GLU A 360 23.21 5.76 -17.32
N ALA A 361 22.41 5.44 -16.29
CA ALA A 361 22.28 4.09 -15.73
C ALA A 361 21.29 3.21 -16.51
N VAL A 362 20.40 3.83 -17.28
CA VAL A 362 19.34 3.17 -18.06
C VAL A 362 19.36 3.64 -19.51
N GLU A 363 18.87 2.81 -20.42
CA GLU A 363 18.58 3.21 -21.79
C GLU A 363 17.14 3.72 -21.88
N ILE A 364 16.92 4.88 -22.49
CA ILE A 364 15.58 5.42 -22.74
C ILE A 364 15.25 5.24 -24.22
N VAL A 365 14.13 4.58 -24.50
CA VAL A 365 13.59 4.41 -25.86
C VAL A 365 12.21 5.02 -25.92
N VAL A 366 12.04 6.04 -26.75
CA VAL A 366 10.75 6.70 -26.98
C VAL A 366 10.19 6.28 -28.33
N VAL A 367 8.92 5.87 -28.36
CA VAL A 367 8.20 5.60 -29.60
C VAL A 367 7.02 6.56 -29.70
N ASP A 368 7.17 7.58 -30.53
CA ASP A 368 6.15 8.58 -30.77
C ASP A 368 5.15 8.08 -31.82
N ASN A 369 3.87 8.02 -31.44
CA ASN A 369 2.78 7.54 -32.27
C ASN A 369 2.15 8.66 -33.11
N ASN A 370 2.98 9.39 -33.85
CA ASN A 370 2.59 10.47 -34.75
C ASN A 370 2.00 11.70 -34.04
N SER A 371 2.75 12.25 -33.08
CA SER A 371 2.45 13.55 -32.47
C SER A 371 2.78 14.72 -33.42
N GLU A 372 2.17 15.88 -33.20
CA GLU A 372 2.43 17.10 -33.97
C GLU A 372 3.57 17.96 -33.38
N GLY A 373 4.15 18.79 -34.27
CA GLY A 373 4.92 19.99 -33.96
C GLY A 373 5.89 19.89 -32.77
N ALA A 374 5.51 20.52 -31.65
CA ALA A 374 6.39 20.74 -30.50
C ALA A 374 6.84 19.46 -29.79
N VAL A 375 6.02 18.39 -29.80
CA VAL A 375 6.42 17.08 -29.25
C VAL A 375 7.57 16.50 -30.06
N VAL A 376 7.43 16.47 -31.39
CA VAL A 376 8.45 15.93 -32.28
C VAL A 376 9.73 16.76 -32.23
N GLU A 377 9.63 18.08 -32.19
CA GLU A 377 10.81 18.96 -32.04
C GLU A 377 11.56 18.68 -30.74
N PHE A 378 10.84 18.50 -29.63
CA PHE A 378 11.43 18.15 -28.34
C PHE A 378 12.12 16.79 -28.38
N LEU A 379 11.46 15.76 -28.91
CA LEU A 379 12.01 14.41 -28.97
C LEU A 379 13.24 14.32 -29.89
N LYS A 380 13.20 14.95 -31.06
CA LYS A 380 14.36 15.02 -31.97
C LYS A 380 15.54 15.70 -31.33
N LYS A 381 15.31 16.77 -30.56
CA LYS A 381 16.37 17.42 -29.80
C LYS A 381 17.03 16.46 -28.81
N LEU A 382 16.25 15.65 -28.09
CA LEU A 382 16.80 14.66 -27.16
C LEU A 382 17.56 13.54 -27.87
N GLU A 383 17.09 13.11 -29.04
CA GLU A 383 17.78 12.14 -29.90
C GLU A 383 19.12 12.69 -30.42
N ASP A 384 19.14 13.92 -30.92
CA ASP A 384 20.36 14.61 -31.38
C ASP A 384 21.39 14.76 -30.24
N GLU A 385 20.91 14.94 -29.00
CA GLU A 385 21.73 14.97 -27.78
C GLU A 385 22.14 13.55 -27.30
N SER A 386 21.77 12.48 -28.02
CA SER A 386 22.02 11.06 -27.68
C SER A 386 21.46 10.64 -26.32
N ARG A 387 20.43 11.34 -25.83
CA ARG A 387 19.79 11.07 -24.53
C ARG A 387 18.73 9.98 -24.61
N ILE A 388 18.13 9.81 -25.80
CA ILE A 388 17.12 8.79 -26.08
C ILE A 388 17.42 8.10 -27.41
N LYS A 389 16.89 6.89 -27.58
CA LYS A 389 16.58 6.32 -28.90
C LYS A 389 15.15 6.70 -29.27
N LEU A 390 14.91 7.08 -30.52
CA LEU A 390 13.61 7.57 -30.97
C LEU A 390 13.08 6.78 -32.17
N ILE A 391 11.79 6.46 -32.14
CA ILE A 391 11.00 6.06 -33.31
C ILE A 391 9.89 7.09 -33.48
N LEU A 392 9.79 7.65 -34.68
CA LEU A 392 8.68 8.52 -35.08
C LEU A 392 7.78 7.74 -36.04
N ASN A 393 6.63 7.27 -35.55
CA ASN A 393 5.68 6.59 -36.41
C ASN A 393 4.96 7.60 -37.32
N PRO A 394 4.69 7.25 -38.59
CA PRO A 394 3.99 8.12 -39.54
C PRO A 394 2.48 8.19 -39.31
N VAL A 395 1.95 7.29 -38.48
CA VAL A 395 0.55 7.22 -38.02
C VAL A 395 0.52 6.68 -36.59
N ASN A 396 -0.58 6.87 -35.88
CA ASN A 396 -0.75 6.30 -34.55
C ASN A 396 -1.08 4.80 -34.64
N TYR A 397 -0.08 3.94 -34.40
CA TYR A 397 -0.24 2.49 -34.36
C TYR A 397 -0.71 1.95 -33.00
N GLY A 398 -0.92 2.84 -32.03
CA GLY A 398 -1.36 2.51 -30.68
C GLY A 398 -0.23 2.03 -29.75
N PHE A 399 -0.59 1.91 -28.47
CA PHE A 399 0.33 1.55 -27.38
C PHE A 399 1.09 0.25 -27.64
N THR A 400 0.36 -0.83 -27.96
CA THR A 400 0.91 -2.17 -28.06
C THR A 400 2.01 -2.29 -29.11
N TYR A 401 1.75 -1.77 -30.31
CA TYR A 401 2.69 -1.83 -31.41
C TYR A 401 3.93 -0.98 -31.11
N ALA A 402 3.73 0.23 -30.57
CA ALA A 402 4.81 1.11 -30.18
C ALA A 402 5.75 0.50 -29.13
N VAL A 403 5.20 -0.18 -28.11
CA VAL A 403 6.03 -0.87 -27.10
C VAL A 403 6.88 -1.97 -27.75
N ASN A 404 6.31 -2.80 -28.63
CA ASN A 404 7.08 -3.83 -29.33
C ASN A 404 8.20 -3.24 -30.18
N GLN A 405 7.94 -2.16 -30.94
CA GLN A 405 8.97 -1.47 -31.73
C GLN A 405 10.11 -0.94 -30.85
N GLY A 406 9.76 -0.35 -29.69
CA GLY A 406 10.75 0.16 -28.75
C GLY A 406 11.62 -0.95 -28.17
N ILE A 407 11.01 -2.10 -27.83
CA ILE A 407 11.74 -3.28 -27.36
C ILE A 407 12.67 -3.84 -28.43
N GLU A 408 12.26 -3.83 -29.70
CA GLU A 408 13.07 -4.33 -30.82
C GLU A 408 14.38 -3.54 -31.02
N ILE A 409 14.35 -2.21 -30.86
CA ILE A 409 15.54 -1.36 -31.04
C ILE A 409 16.36 -1.16 -29.76
N SER A 410 15.85 -1.64 -28.62
CA SER A 410 16.53 -1.57 -27.33
C SER A 410 17.69 -2.56 -27.24
N LYS A 411 18.63 -2.33 -26.33
CA LYS A 411 19.82 -3.19 -26.14
C LYS A 411 19.42 -4.63 -25.78
N PRO A 412 19.86 -5.66 -26.54
CA PRO A 412 19.41 -7.03 -26.34
C PRO A 412 19.85 -7.64 -25.00
N GLU A 413 20.85 -7.08 -24.32
CA GLU A 413 21.28 -7.52 -22.99
C GLU A 413 20.45 -6.92 -21.84
N ASN A 414 19.73 -5.83 -22.12
CA ASN A 414 18.95 -5.10 -21.12
C ASN A 414 17.60 -5.76 -20.87
N ASP A 415 17.18 -5.76 -19.61
CA ASP A 415 15.81 -6.04 -19.21
C ASP A 415 14.88 -4.88 -19.63
N ILE A 416 13.58 -5.14 -19.67
CA ILE A 416 12.59 -4.23 -20.24
C ILE A 416 11.77 -3.60 -19.12
N LEU A 417 11.63 -2.27 -19.15
CA LEU A 417 10.65 -1.53 -18.34
C LEU A 417 9.69 -0.79 -19.29
N SER A 418 8.51 -1.34 -19.51
CA SER A 418 7.44 -0.65 -20.25
C SER A 418 6.81 0.39 -19.34
N MET A 419 6.78 1.67 -19.75
CA MET A 419 6.29 2.75 -18.92
C MET A 419 5.53 3.82 -19.71
N ASN A 420 4.39 4.29 -19.21
CA ASN A 420 3.65 5.37 -19.83
C ASN A 420 4.41 6.71 -19.76
N ASN A 421 4.11 7.61 -20.70
CA ASN A 421 4.69 8.95 -20.76
C ASN A 421 4.25 9.90 -19.64
N ASP A 422 3.20 9.57 -18.87
CA ASP A 422 2.70 10.33 -17.72
C ASP A 422 3.04 9.68 -16.36
N ALA A 423 3.98 8.73 -16.38
CA ALA A 423 4.49 8.04 -15.21
C ALA A 423 5.74 8.72 -14.62
N ILE A 424 5.83 8.77 -13.29
CA ILE A 424 7.01 9.27 -12.58
C ILE A 424 7.49 8.21 -11.59
N LEU A 425 8.65 7.62 -11.87
CA LEU A 425 9.31 6.68 -10.97
C LEU A 425 9.83 7.42 -9.73
N THR A 426 9.91 6.69 -8.62
CA THR A 426 10.61 7.15 -7.42
C THR A 426 11.98 6.47 -7.30
N PRO A 427 12.97 7.09 -6.63
CA PRO A 427 14.30 6.50 -6.46
C PRO A 427 14.24 5.11 -5.84
N GLY A 428 15.05 4.17 -6.34
CA GLY A 428 15.11 2.78 -5.87
C GLY A 428 14.04 1.85 -6.46
N SER A 429 13.15 2.36 -7.31
CA SER A 429 12.04 1.56 -7.85
C SER A 429 12.51 0.53 -8.88
N ILE A 430 13.45 0.87 -9.76
CA ILE A 430 13.93 -0.07 -10.79
C ILE A 430 14.73 -1.21 -10.13
N GLU A 431 15.54 -0.88 -9.15
CA GLU A 431 16.31 -1.81 -8.33
C GLU A 431 15.40 -2.79 -7.60
N ALA A 432 14.35 -2.28 -6.94
CA ALA A 432 13.38 -3.12 -6.24
C ALA A 432 12.65 -4.07 -7.20
N LEU A 433 12.29 -3.61 -8.40
CA LEU A 433 11.68 -4.45 -9.44
C LEU A 433 12.67 -5.52 -9.93
N GLN A 434 13.89 -5.14 -10.33
CA GLN A 434 14.92 -6.06 -10.83
C GLN A 434 15.26 -7.12 -9.77
N LYS A 435 15.56 -6.70 -8.54
CA LYS A 435 15.87 -7.60 -7.43
C LYS A 435 14.75 -8.60 -7.19
N THR A 436 13.50 -8.15 -7.22
CA THR A 436 12.34 -9.06 -7.04
C THR A 436 12.20 -10.01 -8.22
N ALA A 437 12.36 -9.53 -9.46
CA ALA A 437 12.29 -10.35 -10.66
C ALA A 437 13.32 -11.49 -10.60
N TYR A 438 14.55 -11.25 -10.16
CA TYR A 438 15.59 -12.28 -10.11
C TYR A 438 15.56 -13.15 -8.84
N ASN A 439 15.08 -12.63 -7.70
CA ASN A 439 14.91 -13.43 -6.48
C ASN A 439 13.75 -14.43 -6.56
N LEU A 440 12.73 -14.12 -7.36
CA LEU A 440 11.60 -15.01 -7.61
C LEU A 440 11.82 -15.72 -8.94
N SER A 441 12.25 -16.99 -8.88
CA SER A 441 12.58 -17.77 -10.07
C SER A 441 11.42 -17.94 -11.05
N ASP A 442 10.17 -17.87 -10.56
CA ASP A 442 8.94 -17.96 -11.34
C ASP A 442 8.34 -16.58 -11.69
N ALA A 443 9.04 -15.47 -11.44
CA ALA A 443 8.59 -14.15 -11.88
C ALA A 443 8.77 -13.97 -13.39
N GLY A 444 7.65 -13.73 -14.07
CA GLY A 444 7.61 -13.34 -15.48
C GLY A 444 7.46 -11.83 -15.66
N VAL A 445 6.50 -11.23 -14.94
CA VAL A 445 6.28 -9.78 -14.92
C VAL A 445 6.29 -9.30 -13.47
N VAL A 446 6.96 -8.20 -13.19
CA VAL A 446 6.87 -7.54 -11.88
C VAL A 446 6.45 -6.08 -12.04
N VAL A 447 5.59 -5.60 -11.14
CA VAL A 447 4.96 -4.28 -11.22
C VAL A 447 5.05 -3.53 -9.90
N PRO A 448 5.23 -2.20 -9.93
CA PRO A 448 5.31 -1.37 -8.73
C PRO A 448 3.93 -1.08 -8.13
N GLN A 449 3.92 -0.35 -7.01
CA GLN A 449 2.76 0.46 -6.63
C GLN A 449 2.44 1.46 -7.73
N GLN A 450 1.19 1.50 -8.19
CA GLN A 450 0.70 2.52 -9.11
C GLN A 450 -0.10 3.54 -8.30
N VAL A 451 0.52 4.65 -7.93
CA VAL A 451 -0.07 5.63 -7.02
C VAL A 451 -0.85 6.69 -7.79
N LEU A 452 -2.16 6.78 -7.51
CA LEU A 452 -3.01 7.84 -8.03
C LEU A 452 -3.00 9.07 -7.10
N PRO A 453 -3.13 10.30 -7.64
CA PRO A 453 -3.22 11.51 -6.85
C PRO A 453 -4.50 11.55 -6.00
N PRO A 454 -4.49 12.32 -4.90
CA PRO A 454 -5.69 12.67 -4.15
C PRO A 454 -6.87 13.06 -5.03
N GLU A 455 -8.07 12.67 -4.60
CA GLU A 455 -9.38 12.96 -5.19
C GLU A 455 -9.64 12.35 -6.58
N THR A 456 -8.75 11.46 -7.03
CA THR A 456 -8.97 10.70 -8.27
C THR A 456 -10.23 9.84 -8.14
N LYS A 457 -11.17 9.99 -9.08
CA LYS A 457 -12.53 9.42 -9.01
C LYS A 457 -12.56 7.90 -8.84
N THR A 458 -11.59 7.19 -9.40
CA THR A 458 -11.55 5.72 -9.45
C THR A 458 -10.91 5.08 -8.22
N ILE A 459 -10.33 5.85 -7.27
CA ILE A 459 -9.61 5.29 -6.11
C ILE A 459 -10.46 4.26 -5.36
N ASN A 460 -11.72 4.55 -5.06
CA ASN A 460 -12.58 3.62 -4.33
C ASN A 460 -13.15 2.47 -5.17
N GLU A 461 -13.05 2.55 -6.49
CA GLU A 461 -13.36 1.42 -7.37
C GLU A 461 -12.25 0.36 -7.30
N HIS A 462 -10.99 0.81 -7.24
CA HIS A 462 -9.82 -0.04 -7.05
C HIS A 462 -9.67 -0.51 -5.60
N VAL A 463 -9.71 0.42 -4.64
CA VAL A 463 -9.46 0.19 -3.22
C VAL A 463 -10.64 0.73 -2.39
N PRO A 464 -11.68 -0.09 -2.14
CA PRO A 464 -12.92 0.37 -1.50
C PRO A 464 -12.76 0.92 -0.08
N PHE A 465 -11.72 0.51 0.64
CA PHE A 465 -11.48 1.00 2.00
C PHE A 465 -10.74 2.34 2.04
N ALA A 466 -10.07 2.73 0.96
CA ALA A 466 -9.24 3.93 0.93
C ALA A 466 -10.02 5.22 1.21
N TYR A 467 -9.35 6.20 1.79
CA TYR A 467 -9.79 7.58 1.79
C TYR A 467 -9.37 8.23 0.47
N PRO A 468 -10.32 8.57 -0.43
CA PRO A 468 -10.00 9.10 -1.74
C PRO A 468 -9.41 10.52 -1.67
N GLN A 469 -9.46 11.20 -0.52
CA GLN A 469 -8.85 12.52 -0.31
C GLN A 469 -7.32 12.46 -0.25
N TYR A 470 -6.73 11.28 -0.36
CA TYR A 470 -5.30 11.06 -0.26
C TYR A 470 -4.85 10.12 -1.38
N GLU A 471 -3.56 10.18 -1.69
CA GLU A 471 -2.95 9.30 -2.69
C GLU A 471 -3.18 7.82 -2.32
N CYS A 472 -3.30 6.97 -3.34
CA CYS A 472 -3.62 5.57 -3.17
C CYS A 472 -2.95 4.74 -4.26
N ASP A 473 -2.26 3.67 -3.87
CA ASP A 473 -1.90 2.61 -4.81
C ASP A 473 -3.17 1.92 -5.32
N VAL A 474 -3.25 1.72 -6.62
CA VAL A 474 -4.38 1.06 -7.30
C VAL A 474 -3.99 -0.18 -8.08
N ASN A 475 -2.74 -0.64 -7.97
CA ASN A 475 -2.33 -1.85 -8.68
C ASN A 475 -2.88 -3.10 -7.99
N LEU A 476 -3.05 -3.07 -6.66
CA LEU A 476 -3.89 -4.00 -5.91
C LEU A 476 -5.36 -3.58 -6.05
N SER A 477 -6.11 -4.25 -6.92
CA SER A 477 -7.33 -3.67 -7.51
C SER A 477 -8.54 -4.60 -7.42
N LYS A 478 -9.61 -4.12 -6.78
CA LYS A 478 -10.93 -4.75 -6.87
C LYS A 478 -11.53 -4.61 -8.27
N ALA A 479 -11.36 -3.44 -8.90
CA ALA A 479 -11.89 -3.19 -10.25
C ALA A 479 -11.33 -4.17 -11.29
N HIS A 480 -10.09 -4.62 -11.10
CA HIS A 480 -9.45 -5.63 -11.97
C HIS A 480 -9.65 -7.08 -11.49
N ASP A 481 -10.15 -7.27 -10.26
CA ASP A 481 -10.20 -8.56 -9.55
C ASP A 481 -8.88 -9.33 -9.67
N ASN A 482 -7.77 -8.64 -9.39
CA ASN A 482 -6.45 -9.11 -9.81
C ASN A 482 -5.61 -9.78 -8.71
N ILE A 483 -6.05 -9.79 -7.46
CA ILE A 483 -5.27 -10.36 -6.35
C ILE A 483 -5.57 -11.86 -6.25
N ILE A 484 -4.59 -12.72 -6.56
CA ILE A 484 -4.79 -14.18 -6.56
C ILE A 484 -4.43 -14.78 -5.20
N ASN A 485 -3.14 -14.72 -4.88
CA ASN A 485 -2.57 -15.52 -3.81
C ASN A 485 -1.90 -14.61 -2.79
N VAL A 486 -2.51 -14.56 -1.61
CA VAL A 486 -1.98 -13.86 -0.44
C VAL A 486 -1.60 -14.93 0.58
N PRO A 487 -0.32 -15.04 0.97
CA PRO A 487 0.10 -15.96 2.01
C PRO A 487 -0.74 -15.81 3.29
N VAL A 488 -1.03 -16.93 3.96
CA VAL A 488 -1.82 -16.94 5.21
C VAL A 488 -1.22 -15.98 6.25
N PHE A 489 0.11 -16.01 6.42
CA PHE A 489 0.84 -15.01 7.17
C PHE A 489 1.49 -14.07 6.16
N HIS A 490 0.95 -12.86 6.03
CA HIS A 490 1.34 -11.94 4.96
C HIS A 490 2.16 -10.77 5.49
N SER A 491 3.27 -10.50 4.80
CA SER A 491 4.21 -9.41 5.09
C SER A 491 4.04 -8.17 4.22
N GLY A 492 3.09 -8.17 3.28
CA GLY A 492 2.87 -7.04 2.37
C GLY A 492 3.95 -6.82 1.32
N SER A 493 4.98 -7.66 1.24
CA SER A 493 6.12 -7.42 0.33
C SER A 493 5.84 -7.81 -1.12
N VAL A 494 5.31 -9.02 -1.33
CA VAL A 494 5.01 -9.54 -2.67
C VAL A 494 3.62 -10.14 -2.70
N VAL A 495 2.86 -9.80 -3.74
CA VAL A 495 1.51 -10.32 -3.99
C VAL A 495 1.42 -10.84 -5.41
N GLU A 496 0.92 -12.08 -5.59
CA GLU A 496 0.68 -12.65 -6.91
C GLU A 496 -0.58 -12.05 -7.53
N LEU A 497 -0.44 -11.56 -8.77
CA LEU A 497 -1.53 -10.96 -9.53
C LEU A 497 -1.97 -11.83 -10.71
N SER A 498 -3.24 -11.73 -11.07
CA SER A 498 -3.77 -12.29 -12.32
C SER A 498 -3.48 -11.41 -13.53
N PHE A 499 -3.35 -10.12 -13.27
CA PHE A 499 -3.24 -9.05 -14.24
C PHE A 499 -2.64 -7.81 -13.59
N ALA A 500 -1.80 -7.10 -14.32
CA ALA A 500 -1.41 -5.74 -14.01
C ALA A 500 -1.43 -4.90 -15.29
N PRO A 501 -1.94 -3.66 -15.25
CA PRO A 501 -1.86 -2.76 -16.39
C PRO A 501 -0.41 -2.42 -16.69
N PHE A 502 -0.04 -2.36 -17.97
CA PHE A 502 1.33 -2.03 -18.41
C PHE A 502 1.64 -0.53 -18.34
N PHE A 503 1.10 0.13 -17.32
CA PHE A 503 1.43 1.52 -16.97
C PHE A 503 2.90 1.66 -16.60
N CYS A 504 3.40 0.70 -15.82
CA CYS A 504 4.80 0.51 -15.48
C CYS A 504 5.01 -0.98 -15.18
N ALA A 505 5.69 -1.70 -16.08
CA ALA A 505 5.88 -3.14 -15.96
C ALA A 505 7.31 -3.53 -16.31
N TYR A 506 7.95 -4.25 -15.39
CA TYR A 506 9.30 -4.76 -15.55
C TYR A 506 9.26 -6.23 -15.98
N ILE A 507 10.00 -6.55 -17.03
CA ILE A 507 10.02 -7.86 -17.67
C ILE A 507 11.48 -8.21 -17.93
N LYS A 508 11.91 -9.40 -17.50
CA LYS A 508 13.25 -9.90 -17.87
C LYS A 508 13.31 -10.03 -19.38
N ARG A 509 14.43 -9.66 -19.99
CA ARG A 509 14.64 -9.80 -21.44
C ARG A 509 14.28 -11.19 -21.94
N SER A 510 14.81 -12.22 -21.28
CA SER A 510 14.56 -13.62 -21.66
C SER A 510 13.08 -13.99 -21.63
N VAL A 511 12.29 -13.44 -20.69
CA VAL A 511 10.85 -13.71 -20.63
C VAL A 511 10.14 -13.10 -21.84
N PHE A 512 10.54 -11.90 -22.27
CA PHE A 512 9.95 -11.30 -23.46
C PHE A 512 10.38 -12.04 -24.72
N ASP A 513 11.67 -12.35 -24.87
CA ASP A 513 12.21 -13.02 -26.05
C ASP A 513 11.67 -14.45 -26.23
N ASP A 514 11.43 -15.17 -25.12
CA ASP A 514 10.81 -16.50 -25.13
C ASP A 514 9.28 -16.45 -25.31
N SER A 515 8.70 -15.25 -25.35
CA SER A 515 7.26 -15.03 -25.58
C SER A 515 6.97 -14.67 -27.04
N VAL A 516 5.70 -14.39 -27.34
CA VAL A 516 5.27 -13.87 -28.65
C VAL A 516 5.24 -12.34 -28.70
N GLY A 517 5.82 -11.67 -27.69
CA GLY A 517 5.70 -10.23 -27.49
C GLY A 517 4.28 -9.81 -27.08
N LEU A 518 4.03 -8.51 -27.01
CA LEU A 518 2.66 -8.01 -26.86
C LEU A 518 1.89 -8.24 -28.17
N ASP A 519 0.58 -8.48 -28.09
CA ASP A 519 -0.25 -8.80 -29.26
C ASP A 519 -0.96 -7.54 -29.82
N PRO A 520 -0.40 -6.84 -30.84
CA PRO A 520 -1.04 -5.69 -31.48
C PRO A 520 -2.22 -6.06 -32.40
N GLU A 521 -2.27 -7.30 -32.89
CA GLU A 521 -3.28 -7.76 -33.85
C GLU A 521 -4.64 -8.00 -33.17
N ASN A 522 -4.63 -8.83 -32.11
CA ASN A 522 -5.82 -9.25 -31.38
C ASN A 522 -5.95 -8.55 -30.02
N GLY A 523 -4.83 -8.11 -29.43
CA GLY A 523 -4.78 -7.37 -28.17
C GLY A 523 -4.96 -5.86 -28.33
N ARG A 524 -5.92 -5.46 -29.15
CA ARG A 524 -6.19 -4.04 -29.44
C ARG A 524 -6.52 -3.30 -28.13
N HIS A 525 -5.84 -2.18 -27.87
CA HIS A 525 -5.89 -1.35 -26.63
C HIS A 525 -5.18 -1.94 -25.39
N TYR A 526 -5.60 -1.55 -24.18
CA TYR A 526 -5.28 -2.12 -22.86
C TYR A 526 -5.78 -3.57 -22.66
N ARG A 527 -5.76 -4.36 -23.74
CA ARG A 527 -6.02 -5.81 -23.69
C ARG A 527 -4.74 -6.59 -23.92
N SER A 528 -3.73 -6.01 -24.57
CA SER A 528 -2.45 -6.66 -24.84
C SER A 528 -1.70 -6.98 -23.56
N ASP A 529 -1.72 -6.09 -22.57
CA ASP A 529 -1.21 -6.32 -21.22
C ASP A 529 -1.90 -7.52 -20.56
N ARG A 530 -3.23 -7.66 -20.69
CA ARG A 530 -3.99 -8.79 -20.17
C ARG A 530 -3.70 -10.08 -20.92
N ILE A 531 -3.60 -10.03 -22.24
CA ILE A 531 -3.23 -11.19 -23.07
C ILE A 531 -1.82 -11.64 -22.73
N PHE A 532 -0.87 -10.72 -22.58
CA PHE A 532 0.50 -11.02 -22.20
C PHE A 532 0.59 -11.59 -20.79
N CYS A 533 -0.09 -10.99 -19.80
CA CYS A 533 -0.20 -11.56 -18.46
C CYS A 533 -0.77 -12.98 -18.50
N ASN A 534 -1.80 -13.23 -19.32
CA ASN A 534 -2.36 -14.57 -19.50
C ASN A 534 -1.37 -15.52 -20.18
N TYR A 535 -0.61 -15.07 -21.18
CA TYR A 535 0.39 -15.87 -21.87
C TYR A 535 1.51 -16.29 -20.91
N VAL A 536 2.08 -15.32 -20.19
CA VAL A 536 3.10 -15.54 -19.14
C VAL A 536 2.60 -16.54 -18.10
N ARG A 537 1.35 -16.38 -17.62
CA ARG A 537 0.79 -17.25 -16.58
C ARG A 537 0.41 -18.64 -17.05
N HIS A 538 -0.25 -18.74 -18.19
CA HIS A 538 -0.87 -19.99 -18.63
C HIS A 538 -0.02 -20.80 -19.59
N ILE A 539 0.78 -20.13 -20.43
CA ILE A 539 1.64 -20.78 -21.42
C ILE A 539 3.05 -20.96 -20.85
N MET A 540 3.68 -19.88 -20.37
CA MET A 540 5.05 -19.93 -19.84
C MET A 540 5.14 -20.47 -18.40
N LYS A 541 4.00 -20.59 -17.69
CA LYS A 541 3.91 -21.03 -16.28
C LYS A 541 4.70 -20.14 -15.31
N LEU A 542 4.84 -18.87 -15.65
CA LEU A 542 5.43 -17.84 -14.80
C LEU A 542 4.33 -17.02 -14.10
N LYS A 543 4.71 -16.10 -13.23
CA LYS A 543 3.76 -15.29 -12.44
C LYS A 543 3.93 -13.80 -12.68
N VAL A 544 2.86 -13.07 -12.34
CA VAL A 544 2.86 -11.62 -12.26
C VAL A 544 2.91 -11.24 -10.78
N TYR A 545 3.87 -10.41 -10.40
CA TYR A 545 4.08 -10.02 -9.02
C TYR A 545 4.00 -8.52 -8.81
N TYR A 546 3.23 -8.12 -7.81
CA TYR A 546 3.28 -6.79 -7.23
C TYR A 546 4.47 -6.66 -6.28
N VAL A 547 5.17 -5.53 -6.32
CA VAL A 547 6.34 -5.21 -5.50
C VAL A 547 6.07 -3.96 -4.68
N GLU A 548 6.05 -4.08 -3.35
CA GLU A 548 5.66 -2.97 -2.47
C GLU A 548 6.71 -1.87 -2.38
N LYS A 549 8.00 -2.19 -2.57
CA LYS A 549 9.07 -1.19 -2.46
C LYS A 549 9.20 -0.27 -3.67
N ALA A 550 8.70 -0.70 -4.83
CA ALA A 550 8.75 0.10 -6.05
C ALA A 550 7.52 0.98 -6.15
N VAL A 551 7.69 2.27 -6.44
CA VAL A 551 6.60 3.24 -6.50
C VAL A 551 6.69 4.05 -7.78
N VAL A 552 5.57 4.09 -8.51
CA VAL A 552 5.37 4.97 -9.66
C VAL A 552 4.13 5.83 -9.43
N TYR A 553 4.25 7.12 -9.71
CA TYR A 553 3.13 8.06 -9.69
C TYR A 553 2.49 8.13 -11.07
N HIS A 554 1.16 8.07 -11.10
CA HIS A 554 0.36 8.24 -12.30
C HIS A 554 -0.29 9.61 -12.28
N LYS A 555 0.06 10.51 -13.20
CA LYS A 555 -0.40 11.90 -13.09
C LYS A 555 -1.91 12.05 -13.28
N LEU A 556 -2.58 11.17 -14.05
CA LEU A 556 -4.02 11.15 -14.33
C LEU A 556 -4.69 12.51 -14.59
N GLN A 557 -3.91 13.55 -14.85
CA GLN A 557 -4.37 14.85 -15.21
C GLN A 557 -4.25 14.92 -16.72
N LYS A 558 -5.43 14.91 -17.36
CA LYS A 558 -5.69 15.42 -18.71
C LYS A 558 -5.84 14.41 -19.85
N SER A 559 -5.19 13.25 -19.89
CA SER A 559 -5.28 12.44 -21.13
C SER A 559 -6.73 12.04 -21.45
N THR A 560 -7.51 11.46 -20.54
CA THR A 560 -8.89 11.00 -20.87
C THR A 560 -9.98 12.09 -20.88
N ASP A 561 -9.84 13.16 -20.09
CA ASP A 561 -10.86 14.21 -19.97
C ASP A 561 -10.58 15.44 -20.88
N ASP A 562 -9.32 15.78 -21.17
CA ASP A 562 -8.99 16.84 -22.14
C ASP A 562 -9.10 16.33 -23.58
N LEU A 563 -8.79 15.05 -23.87
CA LEU A 563 -9.13 14.42 -25.16
C LEU A 563 -10.64 14.50 -25.46
N LYS A 564 -11.48 14.55 -24.41
CA LYS A 564 -12.95 14.63 -24.50
C LYS A 564 -13.45 16.02 -24.87
N ASN A 565 -12.65 17.06 -24.60
CA ASN A 565 -13.04 18.46 -24.68
C ASN A 565 -12.33 19.23 -25.82
N GLN A 566 -11.45 18.59 -26.61
CA GLN A 566 -10.85 19.24 -27.76
C GLN A 566 -11.85 19.40 -28.93
N PRO A 567 -11.95 20.59 -29.56
CA PRO A 567 -12.94 20.85 -30.61
C PRO A 567 -12.61 20.20 -31.97
N LYS A 568 -11.44 19.56 -32.11
CA LYS A 568 -11.06 18.85 -33.34
C LYS A 568 -11.43 17.37 -33.23
N LYS A 569 -12.51 17.04 -33.94
CA LYS A 569 -12.94 15.71 -34.40
C LYS A 569 -13.33 14.71 -33.33
N GLY A 570 -14.65 14.52 -33.20
CA GLY A 570 -15.30 13.32 -32.66
C GLY A 570 -15.07 12.06 -33.51
N ALA A 571 -13.83 11.81 -33.92
CA ALA A 571 -13.33 10.57 -34.50
C ALA A 571 -12.08 10.09 -33.73
N ASP A 572 -11.23 10.99 -33.21
CA ASP A 572 -9.99 10.60 -32.51
C ASP A 572 -10.20 10.16 -31.05
N TYR A 573 -11.33 10.54 -30.42
CA TYR A 573 -11.75 9.96 -29.13
C TYR A 573 -12.20 8.49 -29.28
N ASP A 574 -12.76 8.14 -30.44
CA ASP A 574 -13.18 6.78 -30.78
C ASP A 574 -11.98 5.88 -31.17
N VAL A 575 -10.89 6.46 -31.67
CA VAL A 575 -9.62 5.75 -31.94
C VAL A 575 -8.95 5.24 -30.65
N MET A 576 -9.13 5.89 -29.50
CA MET A 576 -8.54 5.39 -28.24
C MET A 576 -9.47 4.51 -27.39
N PHE A 577 -10.81 4.65 -27.45
CA PHE A 577 -11.69 4.05 -26.43
C PHE A 577 -12.95 3.32 -26.89
N GLN A 578 -13.40 3.37 -28.15
CA GLN A 578 -14.40 2.41 -28.66
C GLN A 578 -14.18 2.11 -30.15
N LYS A 579 -13.66 0.89 -30.40
CA LYS A 579 -13.39 0.26 -31.71
C LYS A 579 -12.17 0.79 -32.46
N ASN A 580 -10.96 0.45 -31.97
CA ASN A 580 -9.85 0.24 -32.90
C ASN A 580 -10.15 -1.02 -33.71
N ARG A 581 -10.84 -0.84 -34.84
CA ARG A 581 -10.51 -1.66 -36.00
C ARG A 581 -9.31 -0.95 -36.60
N TRP A 582 -8.18 -1.64 -36.69
CA TRP A 582 -7.10 -1.19 -37.55
C TRP A 582 -7.72 -0.74 -38.87
N GLU A 583 -7.41 0.48 -39.32
CA GLU A 583 -7.85 0.90 -40.65
C GLU A 583 -7.43 -0.20 -41.64
N PRO A 584 -8.31 -0.69 -42.52
CA PRO A 584 -8.04 -1.86 -43.34
C PRO A 584 -6.69 -1.81 -44.05
N GLU A 585 -6.29 -0.61 -44.52
CA GLU A 585 -4.99 -0.36 -45.14
C GLU A 585 -3.81 -0.58 -44.19
N ASN A 586 -3.91 -0.17 -42.93
CA ASN A 586 -2.86 -0.38 -41.93
C ASN A 586 -2.80 -1.84 -41.48
N ALA A 587 -3.97 -2.48 -41.32
CA ALA A 587 -4.04 -3.91 -41.03
C ALA A 587 -3.36 -4.72 -42.14
N GLU A 588 -3.67 -4.42 -43.41
CA GLU A 588 -3.08 -5.08 -44.57
C GLU A 588 -1.57 -4.85 -44.66
N LYS A 589 -1.09 -3.61 -44.45
CA LYS A 589 0.35 -3.28 -44.41
C LYS A 589 1.10 -4.07 -43.34
N LEU A 590 0.50 -4.31 -42.19
CA LEU A 590 1.09 -5.07 -41.07
C LEU A 590 0.79 -6.58 -41.14
N GLY A 591 0.02 -7.03 -42.15
CA GLY A 591 -0.37 -8.43 -42.31
C GLY A 591 -1.40 -8.94 -41.29
N TYR A 592 -2.08 -8.04 -40.57
CA TYR A 592 -3.07 -8.37 -39.55
C TYR A 592 -4.39 -8.78 -40.17
N LYS A 593 -5.01 -9.81 -39.58
CA LYS A 593 -6.29 -10.36 -40.00
C LYS A 593 -7.35 -10.04 -38.96
N THR A 594 -8.56 -9.74 -39.42
CA THR A 594 -9.71 -9.69 -38.51
C THR A 594 -10.04 -11.10 -38.06
N PRO A 595 -10.00 -11.40 -36.75
CA PRO A 595 -10.35 -12.73 -36.28
C PRO A 595 -11.85 -13.00 -36.49
N VAL A 596 -12.19 -14.25 -36.74
CA VAL A 596 -13.57 -14.71 -37.04
C VAL A 596 -14.58 -14.50 -35.91
N TRP A 597 -14.19 -13.90 -34.79
CA TRP A 597 -15.05 -13.60 -33.65
C TRP A 597 -15.25 -12.09 -33.43
N ASP A 598 -14.59 -11.23 -34.22
CA ASP A 598 -14.61 -9.77 -34.09
C ASP A 598 -15.47 -9.12 -35.20
N PHE A 599 -16.80 -9.33 -35.14
CA PHE A 599 -17.79 -8.84 -36.11
C PHE A 599 -18.51 -7.56 -35.69
#